data_AF-A0A3M6AH73-F1
#
_entry.id   AF-A0A3M6AH73-F1
#
_cell.length_a   1.000
_cell.length_b   1.000
_cell.length_c   1.000
_cell.angle_alpha   90.00
_cell.angle_beta   90.00
_cell.angle_gamma   90.00
#
_symmetry.space_group_name_H-M   'P 1'
#
loop_
_entity.id
_entity.type
_entity.pdbx_description
1 polymer ?
#
loop_
_entity_poly.entity_id
_entity_poly.type
_entity_poly.pdbx_seq_one_letter_code
_entity_poly.pdbx_strand_id
1 'polypeptide(L)'
;MDFRAFYSGNALQFLASRQLAFSELEEVVKRQYADAQLALISSSPVHGIANAASDIDLICVTDDRQSDQSMASQIYHNEHHMEVVAFAREEVHNAFSQLATDAHKTTAQKLVAFKQWDKQQAVSRKYLERLVCAVSTDQSLPYLDSQKDLSSIWSVAAFDDFRQSACFSVLAWRSGEYRAAAAYV
;
A
#
# COMPACT_ATOMS: atom_id res chain seq x y z
N MET A 1 18.88 3.94 8.01
CA MET A 1 17.93 2.91 8.48
C MET A 1 17.94 1.81 7.44
N ASP A 2 18.03 0.55 7.86
CA ASP A 2 17.90 -0.59 6.95
C ASP A 2 16.41 -0.93 6.80
N PHE A 3 15.79 -0.41 5.75
CA PHE A 3 14.37 -0.63 5.49
C PHE A 3 14.06 -2.10 5.20
N ARG A 4 14.99 -2.83 4.57
CA ARG A 4 14.78 -4.25 4.24
C ARG A 4 14.66 -5.05 5.53
N ALA A 5 15.63 -4.91 6.43
CA ALA A 5 15.60 -5.57 7.73
C ALA A 5 14.40 -5.15 8.59
N PHE A 6 13.99 -3.88 8.51
CA PHE A 6 12.82 -3.38 9.23
C PHE A 6 11.53 -4.08 8.81
N TYR A 7 11.19 -4.05 7.52
CA TYR A 7 9.94 -4.61 7.01
C TYR A 7 9.88 -6.12 7.15
N SER A 8 10.95 -6.83 6.78
CA SER A 8 10.99 -8.30 6.87
C SER A 8 11.02 -8.79 8.32
N GLY A 9 11.76 -8.09 9.20
CA GLY A 9 11.81 -8.40 10.63
C GLY A 9 10.45 -8.24 11.31
N ASN A 10 9.72 -7.16 11.02
CA ASN A 10 8.38 -6.95 11.57
C ASN A 10 7.39 -8.03 11.09
N ALA A 11 7.40 -8.35 9.79
CA ALA A 11 6.55 -9.38 9.21
C ALA A 11 6.83 -10.76 9.84
N LEU A 12 8.11 -11.11 9.99
CA LEU A 12 8.54 -12.35 10.64
C LEU A 12 8.07 -12.42 12.10
N GLN A 13 8.27 -11.34 12.87
CA GLN A 13 7.85 -11.29 14.27
C GLN A 13 6.32 -11.40 14.40
N PHE A 14 5.58 -10.71 13.53
CA PHE A 14 4.12 -10.78 13.50
C PHE A 14 3.66 -12.22 13.23
N LEU A 15 4.16 -12.86 12.16
CA LEU A 15 3.77 -14.23 11.83
C LEU A 15 4.14 -15.23 12.93
N ALA A 16 5.34 -15.12 13.50
CA ALA A 16 5.76 -15.95 14.63
C ALA A 16 4.82 -15.79 15.85
N SER A 17 4.38 -14.56 16.15
CA SER A 17 3.42 -14.31 17.24
C SER A 17 2.04 -14.94 16.98
N ARG A 18 1.70 -15.16 15.70
CA ARG A 18 0.47 -15.80 15.23
C ARG A 18 0.64 -17.30 14.99
N GLN A 19 1.82 -17.86 15.29
CA GLN A 19 2.18 -19.25 14.98
C GLN A 19 1.99 -19.60 13.50
N LEU A 20 2.20 -18.61 12.62
CA LEU A 20 2.15 -18.75 11.18
C LEU A 20 3.55 -18.71 10.57
N ALA A 21 3.70 -19.37 9.42
CA ALA A 21 4.88 -19.28 8.57
C ALA A 21 4.56 -18.59 7.23
N PHE A 22 5.56 -17.99 6.60
CA PHE A 22 5.42 -17.42 5.26
C PHE A 22 4.94 -18.45 4.21
N SER A 23 5.38 -19.70 4.32
CA SER A 23 4.94 -20.78 3.42
C SER A 23 3.43 -21.05 3.52
N GLU A 24 2.83 -20.88 4.70
CA GLU A 24 1.39 -21.06 4.88
C GLU A 24 0.60 -19.94 4.18
N LEU A 25 1.12 -18.70 4.20
CA LEU A 25 0.52 -17.60 3.44
C LEU A 25 0.54 -17.89 1.95
N GLU A 26 1.65 -18.45 1.44
CA GLU A 26 1.77 -18.84 0.05
C GLU A 26 0.76 -19.92 -0.33
N GLU A 27 0.58 -20.94 0.52
CA GLU A 27 -0.44 -21.97 0.32
C GLU A 27 -1.85 -21.38 0.30
N VAL A 28 -2.17 -20.45 1.22
CA VAL A 28 -3.48 -19.79 1.28
C VAL A 28 -3.74 -19.02 -0.02
N VAL A 29 -2.75 -18.25 -0.49
CA VAL A 29 -2.86 -17.52 -1.76
C VAL A 29 -3.05 -18.48 -2.94
N LYS A 30 -2.25 -19.55 -3.02
CA LYS A 30 -2.32 -20.52 -4.14
C LYS A 30 -3.59 -21.34 -4.17
N ARG A 31 -4.27 -21.54 -3.03
CA ARG A 31 -5.60 -22.17 -3.00
C ARG A 31 -6.67 -21.30 -3.67
N GLN A 32 -6.52 -19.98 -3.57
CA GLN A 32 -7.46 -19.02 -4.18
C GLN A 32 -7.05 -18.64 -5.62
N TYR A 33 -5.75 -18.50 -5.86
CA TYR A 33 -5.15 -18.07 -7.13
C TYR A 33 -4.05 -19.07 -7.51
N ALA A 34 -4.44 -20.16 -8.19
CA ALA A 34 -3.54 -21.28 -8.49
C ALA A 34 -2.32 -20.89 -9.33
N ASP A 35 -2.45 -19.83 -10.13
CA ASP A 35 -1.42 -19.26 -10.99
C ASP A 35 -0.62 -18.12 -10.32
N ALA A 36 -0.80 -17.89 -9.01
CA ALA A 36 -0.07 -16.86 -8.29
C ALA A 36 1.45 -17.05 -8.38
N GLN A 37 2.11 -16.03 -8.88
CA GLN A 37 3.56 -15.98 -9.11
C GLN A 37 4.30 -15.36 -7.93
N LEU A 38 3.60 -14.50 -7.18
CA LEU A 38 4.13 -13.80 -6.03
C LEU A 38 3.02 -13.65 -4.99
N ALA A 39 3.33 -13.97 -3.74
CA ALA A 39 2.48 -13.72 -2.58
C ALA A 39 3.21 -12.77 -1.63
N LEU A 40 2.52 -11.74 -1.18
CA LEU A 40 3.06 -10.62 -0.43
C LEU A 40 2.22 -10.35 0.81
N ILE A 41 2.85 -10.17 1.97
CA ILE A 41 2.22 -9.58 3.15
C ILE A 41 2.49 -8.08 3.17
N SER A 42 1.49 -7.28 3.52
CA SER A 42 1.57 -5.81 3.51
C SER A 42 0.88 -5.19 4.73
N SER A 43 0.78 -3.85 4.79
CA SER A 43 0.06 -3.10 5.84
C SER A 43 0.65 -3.24 7.26
N SER A 44 -0.21 -3.33 8.28
CA SER A 44 0.19 -3.22 9.69
C SER A 44 1.29 -4.22 10.13
N PRO A 45 1.33 -5.49 9.65
CA PRO A 45 2.41 -6.42 9.96
C PRO A 45 3.80 -5.93 9.56
N VAL A 46 3.97 -5.42 8.33
CA VAL A 46 5.28 -5.01 7.83
C VAL A 46 5.75 -3.70 8.50
N HIS A 47 4.81 -2.87 8.97
CA HIS A 47 5.10 -1.61 9.65
C HIS A 47 5.34 -1.73 11.16
N GLY A 48 5.21 -2.92 11.76
CA GLY A 48 5.45 -3.14 13.18
C GLY A 48 4.39 -2.52 14.10
N ILE A 49 3.19 -2.28 13.57
CA ILE A 49 2.04 -1.72 14.31
C ILE A 49 0.85 -2.68 14.40
N ALA A 50 1.00 -3.89 13.87
CA ALA A 50 -0.01 -4.93 13.99
C ALA A 50 -0.15 -5.41 15.45
N ASN A 51 -1.37 -5.79 15.81
CA ASN A 51 -1.72 -6.39 17.10
C ASN A 51 -2.49 -7.70 16.90
N ALA A 52 -2.90 -8.34 18.00
CA ALA A 52 -3.58 -9.64 17.96
C ALA A 52 -4.94 -9.63 17.23
N ALA A 53 -5.55 -8.46 17.03
CA ALA A 53 -6.80 -8.29 16.29
C ALA A 53 -6.58 -7.76 14.86
N SER A 54 -5.33 -7.57 14.43
CA SER A 54 -5.04 -7.13 13.07
C SER A 54 -5.29 -8.25 12.06
N ASP A 55 -5.99 -7.89 10.99
CA ASP A 55 -6.16 -8.72 9.80
C ASP A 55 -4.83 -8.89 9.05
N ILE A 56 -4.73 -9.97 8.28
CA ILE A 56 -3.56 -10.25 7.44
C ILE A 56 -3.88 -9.80 6.01
N ASP A 57 -3.40 -8.61 5.66
CA ASP A 57 -3.48 -8.07 4.30
C ASP A 57 -2.44 -8.73 3.39
N LEU A 58 -2.92 -9.49 2.41
CA LEU A 58 -2.14 -10.15 1.38
C LEU A 58 -2.37 -9.52 0.02
N ILE A 59 -1.31 -9.42 -0.76
CA ILE A 59 -1.36 -9.07 -2.17
C ILE A 59 -0.74 -10.23 -2.96
N CYS A 60 -1.39 -10.66 -4.04
CA CYS A 60 -0.78 -11.61 -4.96
C CYS A 60 -0.64 -11.02 -6.36
N VAL A 61 0.38 -11.48 -7.08
CA VAL A 61 0.60 -11.15 -8.48
C VAL A 61 0.36 -12.41 -9.32
N THR A 62 -0.58 -12.32 -10.25
CA THR A 62 -0.95 -13.38 -11.20
C THR A 62 -0.44 -13.04 -12.60
N ASP A 63 -0.40 -14.02 -13.51
CA ASP A 63 -0.03 -13.72 -14.90
C ASP A 63 -1.19 -13.08 -15.67
N ASP A 64 -2.41 -13.61 -15.49
CA ASP A 64 -3.61 -13.09 -16.14
C ASP A 64 -4.32 -12.02 -15.32
N ARG A 65 -5.07 -11.16 -16.02
CA ARG A 65 -5.97 -10.19 -15.39
C ARG A 65 -7.06 -10.90 -14.64
N GLN A 66 -7.14 -10.59 -13.35
CA GLN A 66 -8.33 -10.86 -12.57
C GLN A 66 -9.41 -9.87 -13.00
N SER A 67 -10.69 -10.25 -12.96
CA SER A 67 -11.81 -9.43 -13.48
C SER A 67 -11.71 -7.96 -13.05
N ASP A 68 -12.20 -7.04 -13.90
CA ASP A 68 -12.09 -5.55 -13.80
C ASP A 68 -12.46 -4.89 -12.44
N GLN A 69 -12.96 -5.65 -11.46
CA GLN A 69 -13.14 -5.23 -10.09
C GLN A 69 -12.37 -6.19 -9.16
N SER A 70 -11.08 -5.94 -8.95
CA SER A 70 -10.26 -6.65 -7.96
C SER A 70 -10.74 -6.33 -6.54
N MET A 71 -11.85 -6.93 -6.12
CA MET A 71 -12.26 -6.96 -4.71
C MET A 71 -11.36 -7.93 -3.95
N ALA A 72 -11.00 -7.53 -2.73
CA ALA A 72 -10.26 -8.41 -1.82
C ALA A 72 -11.10 -9.65 -1.51
N SER A 73 -10.51 -10.83 -1.71
CA SER A 73 -11.09 -12.10 -1.28
C SER A 73 -10.86 -12.27 0.22
N GLN A 74 -11.93 -12.56 0.95
CA GLN A 74 -11.90 -12.78 2.39
C GLN A 74 -11.68 -14.27 2.66
N ILE A 75 -10.59 -14.60 3.37
CA ILE A 75 -10.20 -15.98 3.68
C ILE A 75 -10.06 -16.14 5.19
N TYR A 76 -10.65 -17.21 5.72
CA TYR A 76 -10.46 -17.64 7.10
C TYR A 76 -9.57 -18.87 7.11
N HIS A 77 -8.40 -18.78 7.76
CA HIS A 77 -7.43 -19.87 7.85
C HIS A 77 -6.84 -19.94 9.26
N ASN A 78 -6.94 -21.10 9.92
CA ASN A 78 -6.41 -21.33 11.28
C ASN A 78 -6.79 -20.21 12.27
N GLU A 79 -8.08 -19.83 12.31
CA GLU A 79 -8.59 -18.73 13.16
C GLU A 79 -8.08 -17.32 12.80
N HIS A 80 -7.36 -17.18 11.70
CA HIS A 80 -6.92 -15.90 11.17
C HIS A 80 -7.80 -15.43 10.02
N HIS A 81 -8.15 -14.16 10.08
CA HIS A 81 -8.80 -13.45 9.00
C HIS A 81 -7.74 -12.86 8.07
N MET A 82 -7.82 -13.20 6.79
CA MET A 82 -6.89 -12.79 5.75
C MET A 82 -7.64 -12.17 4.57
N GLU A 83 -7.13 -11.06 4.07
CA GLU A 83 -7.66 -10.38 2.89
C GLU A 83 -6.66 -10.55 1.75
N VAL A 84 -7.04 -11.15 0.62
CA VAL A 84 -6.16 -11.32 -0.54
C VAL A 84 -6.64 -10.46 -1.70
N VAL A 85 -5.79 -9.56 -2.19
CA VAL A 85 -6.04 -8.79 -3.40
C VAL A 85 -5.09 -9.26 -4.49
N ALA A 86 -5.63 -9.51 -5.68
CA ALA A 86 -4.86 -9.98 -6.82
C ALA A 86 -4.72 -8.90 -7.88
N PHE A 87 -3.50 -8.75 -8.40
CA PHE A 87 -3.18 -7.91 -9.54
C PHE A 87 -2.46 -8.72 -10.61
N ALA A 88 -2.73 -8.42 -11.88
CA ALA A 88 -1.90 -8.98 -12.94
C ALA A 88 -0.50 -8.36 -12.89
N ARG A 89 0.50 -9.16 -13.27
CA ARG A 89 1.89 -8.72 -13.41
C ARG A 89 2.02 -7.48 -14.28
N GLU A 90 1.28 -7.43 -15.38
CA GLU A 90 1.25 -6.28 -16.29
C GLU A 90 0.74 -5.00 -15.60
N GLU A 91 -0.29 -5.10 -14.77
CA GLU A 91 -0.87 -3.96 -14.05
C GLU A 91 0.11 -3.39 -13.04
N VAL A 92 0.77 -4.27 -12.27
CA VAL A 92 1.80 -3.88 -11.31
C VAL A 92 2.98 -3.24 -12.03
N HIS A 93 3.45 -3.84 -13.13
CA HIS A 93 4.54 -3.29 -13.93
C HIS A 93 4.20 -1.90 -14.48
N ASN A 94 3.02 -1.74 -15.08
CA ASN A 94 2.55 -0.48 -15.64
C ASN A 94 2.43 0.60 -14.56
N ALA A 95 1.90 0.26 -13.39
CA ALA A 95 1.79 1.18 -12.26
C ALA A 95 3.17 1.67 -11.80
N PHE A 96 4.15 0.78 -11.64
CA PHE A 96 5.51 1.19 -11.25
C PHE A 96 6.25 1.98 -12.34
N SER A 97 6.04 1.65 -13.61
CA SER A 97 6.58 2.40 -14.74
C SER A 97 6.01 3.83 -14.80
N GLN A 98 4.70 3.95 -14.59
CA GLN A 98 4.02 5.24 -14.53
C GLN A 98 4.48 6.05 -13.32
N LEU A 99 4.65 5.40 -12.15
CA LEU A 99 5.17 6.04 -10.94
C LEU A 99 6.56 6.66 -11.18
N ALA A 100 7.48 5.89 -11.76
CA ALA A 100 8.82 6.37 -12.09
C ALA A 100 8.78 7.55 -13.08
N THR A 101 7.90 7.49 -14.07
CA THR A 101 7.69 8.59 -15.04
C THR A 101 7.19 9.86 -14.34
N ASP A 102 6.19 9.74 -13.47
CA ASP A 102 5.60 10.88 -12.77
C ASP A 102 6.52 11.48 -11.71
N ALA A 103 7.38 10.67 -11.09
CA ALA A 103 8.36 11.11 -10.10
C ALA A 103 9.39 12.12 -10.64
N HIS A 104 9.59 12.16 -11.96
CA HIS A 104 10.47 13.12 -12.64
C HIS A 104 9.76 14.38 -13.16
N LYS A 105 8.44 14.48 -13.01
CA LYS A 105 7.68 15.67 -13.43
C LYS A 105 7.88 16.85 -12.48
N THR A 106 7.43 18.03 -12.90
CA THR A 106 7.39 19.22 -12.01
C THR A 106 6.40 19.01 -10.87
N THR A 107 6.53 19.78 -9.78
CA THR A 107 5.65 19.70 -8.60
C THR A 107 4.16 19.81 -8.96
N ALA A 108 3.79 20.76 -9.83
CA ALA A 108 2.40 20.93 -10.24
C ALA A 108 1.87 19.69 -11.00
N GLN A 109 2.69 19.12 -11.88
CA GLN A 109 2.32 17.93 -12.64
C GLN A 109 2.26 16.67 -11.77
N LYS A 110 3.16 16.52 -10.79
CA LYS A 110 3.09 15.44 -9.79
C LYS A 110 1.78 15.46 -9.03
N LEU A 111 1.34 16.64 -8.59
CA LEU A 111 0.07 16.79 -7.88
C LEU A 111 -1.13 16.41 -8.77
N VAL A 112 -1.11 16.79 -10.05
CA VAL A 112 -2.15 16.40 -11.01
C VAL A 112 -2.15 14.89 -11.21
N ALA A 113 -0.99 14.27 -11.43
CA ALA A 113 -0.86 12.82 -11.57
C ALA A 113 -1.38 12.09 -10.33
N PHE A 114 -0.98 12.52 -9.13
CA PHE A 114 -1.45 11.97 -7.87
C PHE A 114 -2.98 12.02 -7.74
N LYS A 115 -3.60 13.16 -8.07
CA LYS A 115 -5.06 13.34 -7.96
C LYS A 115 -5.87 12.53 -9.00
N GLN A 116 -5.25 12.16 -10.13
CA GLN A 116 -5.91 11.37 -11.19
C GLN A 116 -5.54 9.88 -11.14
N TRP A 117 -4.61 9.46 -10.27
CA TRP A 117 -4.05 8.11 -10.23
C TRP A 117 -5.13 7.02 -10.23
N ASP A 118 -6.04 7.06 -9.25
CA ASP A 118 -7.06 6.02 -9.07
C ASP A 118 -8.10 5.97 -10.22
N LYS A 119 -8.11 6.96 -11.11
CA LYS A 119 -8.96 6.96 -12.32
C LYS A 119 -8.24 6.41 -13.55
N GLN A 120 -6.90 6.36 -13.52
CA GLN A 120 -6.07 6.04 -14.67
C GLN A 120 -5.34 4.72 -14.52
N GLN A 121 -5.10 4.27 -13.29
CA GLN A 121 -4.30 3.09 -12.97
C GLN A 121 -5.17 1.99 -12.38
N ALA A 122 -4.92 0.75 -12.76
CA ALA A 122 -5.58 -0.43 -12.19
C ALA A 122 -5.20 -0.63 -10.71
N VAL A 123 -3.93 -0.40 -10.38
CA VAL A 123 -3.43 -0.43 -9.00
C VAL A 123 -3.70 0.94 -8.36
N SER A 124 -4.64 1.00 -7.42
CA SER A 124 -4.94 2.23 -6.69
C SER A 124 -3.75 2.71 -5.83
N ARG A 125 -3.76 3.98 -5.46
CA ARG A 125 -2.73 4.59 -4.59
C ARG A 125 -2.51 3.80 -3.30
N LYS A 126 -3.60 3.36 -2.66
CA LYS A 126 -3.56 2.52 -1.45
C LYS A 126 -2.75 1.24 -1.67
N TYR A 127 -2.99 0.54 -2.78
CA TYR A 127 -2.30 -0.72 -3.05
C TYR A 127 -0.88 -0.50 -3.57
N LEU A 128 -0.61 0.60 -4.27
CA LEU A 128 0.74 0.97 -4.68
C LEU A 128 1.65 1.19 -3.47
N GLU A 129 1.18 1.95 -2.47
CA GLU A 129 1.90 2.13 -1.20
C GLU A 129 2.17 0.80 -0.49
N ARG A 130 1.14 -0.05 -0.42
CA ARG A 130 1.25 -1.39 0.19
C ARG A 130 2.27 -2.26 -0.55
N LEU A 131 2.26 -2.27 -1.88
CA LEU A 131 3.20 -3.02 -2.72
C LEU A 131 4.66 -2.61 -2.47
N VAL A 132 4.95 -1.31 -2.39
CA VAL A 132 6.32 -0.80 -2.15
C VAL A 132 6.91 -1.34 -0.84
N CYS A 133 6.09 -1.44 0.21
CA CYS A 133 6.53 -1.87 1.53
C CYS A 133 6.30 -3.37 1.79
N ALA A 134 5.71 -4.09 0.84
CA ALA A 134 5.31 -5.46 1.05
C ALA A 134 6.51 -6.42 1.09
N VAL A 135 6.37 -7.47 1.88
CA VAL A 135 7.35 -8.55 2.03
C VAL A 135 6.79 -9.79 1.36
N SER A 136 7.54 -10.41 0.47
CA SER A 136 7.13 -11.66 -0.18
C SER A 136 7.34 -12.86 0.73
N THR A 137 6.73 -14.00 0.38
CA THR A 137 6.86 -15.24 1.14
C THR A 137 8.28 -15.81 1.15
N ASP A 138 9.11 -15.43 0.17
CA ASP A 138 10.57 -15.66 0.16
C ASP A 138 11.36 -14.63 0.99
N GLN A 139 10.67 -13.75 1.72
CA GLN A 139 11.21 -12.69 2.57
C GLN A 139 11.95 -11.58 1.82
N SER A 140 11.82 -11.51 0.50
CA SER A 140 12.33 -10.38 -0.28
C SER A 140 11.38 -9.17 -0.26
N LEU A 141 11.88 -8.04 -0.74
CA LEU A 141 11.11 -6.79 -0.89
C LEU A 141 11.19 -6.34 -2.36
N PRO A 142 10.33 -6.90 -3.23
CA PRO A 142 10.51 -6.78 -4.68
C PRO A 142 10.35 -5.36 -5.21
N TYR A 143 9.60 -4.50 -4.50
CA TYR A 143 9.25 -3.16 -4.98
C TYR A 143 9.81 -2.01 -4.12
N LEU A 144 10.68 -2.32 -3.15
CA LEU A 144 11.20 -1.32 -2.21
C LEU A 144 11.99 -0.21 -2.89
N ASP A 145 12.70 -0.51 -3.98
CA ASP A 145 13.54 0.49 -4.66
C ASP A 145 12.70 1.63 -5.28
N SER A 146 11.41 1.39 -5.53
CA SER A 146 10.43 2.40 -5.98
C SER A 146 9.98 3.35 -4.86
N GLN A 147 10.40 3.13 -3.61
CA GLN A 147 10.08 4.00 -2.47
C GLN A 147 10.49 5.46 -2.71
N LYS A 148 11.61 5.69 -3.41
CA LYS A 148 12.07 7.05 -3.77
C LYS A 148 11.08 7.77 -4.69
N ASP A 149 10.50 7.05 -5.64
CA ASP A 149 9.60 7.59 -6.65
C ASP A 149 8.22 7.84 -6.03
N LEU A 150 7.75 6.89 -5.21
CA LEU A 150 6.56 7.05 -4.37
C LEU A 150 6.67 8.29 -3.47
N SER A 151 7.76 8.39 -2.70
CA SER A 151 7.99 9.49 -1.76
C SER A 151 8.03 10.85 -2.46
N SER A 152 8.64 10.92 -3.64
CA SER A 152 8.76 12.12 -4.47
C SER A 152 7.40 12.70 -4.90
N ILE A 153 6.40 11.85 -5.11
CA ILE A 153 5.04 12.27 -5.47
C ILE A 153 4.21 12.52 -4.21
N TRP A 154 4.26 11.60 -3.24
CA TRP A 154 3.45 11.67 -2.02
C TRP A 154 3.79 12.89 -1.17
N SER A 155 5.06 13.29 -1.09
CA SER A 155 5.46 14.50 -0.37
C SER A 155 4.82 15.76 -0.95
N VAL A 156 4.61 15.82 -2.27
CA VAL A 156 3.96 16.94 -2.94
C VAL A 156 2.47 16.99 -2.59
N ALA A 157 1.81 15.84 -2.59
CA ALA A 157 0.41 15.74 -2.20
C ALA A 157 0.20 16.12 -0.73
N ALA A 158 0.99 15.55 0.18
CA ALA A 158 0.94 15.86 1.61
C ALA A 158 1.19 17.35 1.90
N PHE A 159 2.11 17.98 1.15
CA PHE A 159 2.34 19.42 1.27
C PHE A 159 1.16 20.26 0.76
N ASP A 160 0.50 19.87 -0.35
CA ASP A 160 -0.70 20.55 -0.83
C ASP A 160 -1.85 20.43 0.18
N ASP A 161 -2.06 19.26 0.76
CA ASP A 161 -3.08 19.02 1.79
C ASP A 161 -2.80 19.88 3.03
N PHE A 162 -1.57 19.88 3.54
CA PHE A 162 -1.17 20.74 4.65
C PHE A 162 -1.40 22.22 4.35
N ARG A 163 -1.01 22.69 3.16
CA ARG A 163 -1.19 24.08 2.74
C ARG A 163 -2.68 24.46 2.70
N GLN A 164 -3.54 23.60 2.16
CA GLN A 164 -4.99 23.83 2.11
C GLN A 164 -5.59 23.89 3.51
N SER A 165 -5.25 22.92 4.37
CA SER A 165 -5.63 22.87 5.77
C SER A 165 -5.24 24.14 6.53
N ALA A 166 -3.99 24.60 6.38
CA ALA A 166 -3.53 25.85 6.99
C ALA A 166 -4.31 27.07 6.49
N CYS A 167 -4.58 27.16 5.18
CA CYS A 167 -5.40 28.24 4.61
C CYS A 167 -6.83 28.27 5.19
N PHE A 168 -7.50 27.11 5.24
CA PHE A 168 -8.85 27.01 5.79
C PHE A 168 -8.89 27.29 7.28
N SER A 169 -7.89 26.82 8.05
CA SER A 169 -7.77 27.15 9.47
C SER A 169 -7.68 28.66 9.70
N VAL A 170 -6.84 29.37 8.93
CA VAL A 170 -6.71 30.83 9.02
C VAL A 170 -8.00 31.56 8.63
N LEU A 171 -8.69 31.11 7.58
CA LEU A 171 -9.97 31.70 7.17
C LEU A 171 -11.05 31.50 8.23
N ALA A 172 -11.20 30.28 8.75
CA ALA A 172 -12.13 29.97 9.82
C ALA A 172 -11.85 30.81 11.07
N TRP A 173 -10.57 30.96 11.44
CA TRP A 173 -10.16 31.82 12.56
C TRP A 173 -10.58 33.29 12.34
N ARG A 174 -10.35 33.83 11.14
CA ARG A 174 -10.72 35.22 10.80
C ARG A 174 -12.23 35.45 10.73
N SER A 175 -13.00 34.40 10.43
CA SER A 175 -14.47 34.45 10.43
C SER A 175 -15.09 34.23 11.81
N GLY A 176 -14.30 34.02 12.86
CA GLY A 176 -14.78 33.73 14.21
C GLY A 176 -15.24 32.28 14.42
N GLU A 177 -15.00 31.40 13.46
CA GLU A 177 -15.34 29.97 13.52
C GLU A 177 -14.22 29.14 14.17
N TYR A 178 -13.88 29.46 15.42
CA TYR A 178 -12.71 28.88 16.10
C TYR A 178 -12.77 27.35 16.26
N ARG A 179 -13.97 26.76 16.39
CA ARG A 179 -14.15 25.31 16.44
C ARG A 179 -13.83 24.66 15.08
N ALA A 180 -14.22 25.30 13.99
CA ALA A 180 -13.89 24.82 12.65
C ALA A 180 -12.39 24.98 12.38
N ALA A 181 -11.78 26.09 12.82
CA ALA A 181 -10.34 26.32 12.67
C ALA A 181 -9.48 25.19 13.29
N ALA A 182 -9.89 24.66 14.44
CA ALA A 182 -9.23 23.55 15.12
C ALA A 182 -9.40 22.20 14.38
N ALA A 183 -10.43 22.04 13.55
CA ALA A 183 -10.67 20.81 12.80
C ALA A 183 -9.83 20.70 11.51
N TYR A 184 -9.19 21.80 11.09
CA TYR A 184 -8.28 21.84 9.94
C TYR A 184 -6.80 21.66 10.33
N VAL A 185 -6.48 21.45 11.61
CA VAL A 185 -5.10 21.30 12.12
C VAL A 185 -4.77 19.83 12.38
#